data_AF-A0A7S2UZJ2-F1
#
_entry.id   AF-A0A7S2UZJ2-F1
#
_cell.length_a   1.000
_cell.length_b   1.000
_cell.length_c   1.000
_cell.angle_alpha   90.00
_cell.angle_beta   90.00
_cell.angle_gamma   90.00
#
_symmetry.space_group_name_H-M   'P 1'
#
loop_
_entity.id
_entity.type
_entity.pdbx_description
1 polymer ?
#
loop_
_entity_poly.entity_id
_entity_poly.type
_entity_poly.pdbx_seq_one_letter_code
_entity_poly.pdbx_strand_id
1 'polypeptide(L)'
;DAEGNGGDNDPLDVMEIGSQVLPMGSVVPVKVLGSLELIDEGETDHKIIAIAANDPDAGAIHDMVSLERVKPGVIADLIDWLKNYKTSDGKPQNRLAQEEPTTREEAVEIIGHTHERWGSLMKGEVPSTGFWLADQ
;
A
#
# COMPACT_ATOMS: atom_id res chain seq x y z
N ASP A 1 -10.51 -8.12 -5.86
CA ASP A 1 -9.60 -9.25 -5.54
C ASP A 1 -10.14 -10.58 -6.10
N ALA A 2 -9.61 -11.72 -5.63
CA ALA A 2 -10.08 -13.06 -5.95
C ALA A 2 -11.49 -13.39 -5.39
N GLU A 3 -11.98 -12.61 -4.41
CA GLU A 3 -13.30 -12.74 -3.81
C GLU A 3 -14.36 -11.86 -4.50
N GLY A 4 -13.95 -11.04 -5.48
CA GLY A 4 -14.84 -10.17 -6.27
C GLY A 4 -15.00 -8.75 -5.72
N ASN A 5 -14.21 -8.36 -4.73
CA ASN A 5 -14.21 -6.99 -4.21
C ASN A 5 -13.62 -6.02 -5.26
N GLY A 6 -14.22 -4.84 -5.40
CA GLY A 6 -13.76 -3.75 -6.27
C GLY A 6 -12.62 -2.96 -5.61
N GLY A 7 -11.96 -2.05 -6.34
CA GLY A 7 -11.05 -1.10 -5.71
C GLY A 7 -11.81 0.06 -5.06
N ASP A 8 -11.18 0.71 -4.09
CA ASP A 8 -11.71 1.84 -3.29
C ASP A 8 -11.85 3.18 -4.04
N ASN A 9 -11.44 3.22 -5.31
CA ASN A 9 -11.45 4.43 -6.14
C ASN A 9 -10.54 5.55 -5.59
N ASP A 10 -9.38 5.18 -5.03
CA ASP A 10 -8.29 6.09 -4.66
C ASP A 10 -6.95 5.70 -5.32
N PRO A 11 -5.94 6.60 -5.32
CA PRO A 11 -4.56 6.20 -5.59
C PRO A 11 -4.08 5.14 -4.58
N LEU A 12 -3.16 4.28 -5.02
CA LEU A 12 -2.63 3.21 -4.18
C LEU A 12 -1.92 3.76 -2.93
N ASP A 13 -2.23 3.18 -1.78
CA ASP A 13 -1.63 3.57 -0.50
C ASP A 13 -0.24 2.97 -0.29
N VAL A 14 0.61 3.72 0.43
CA VAL A 14 1.99 3.33 0.75
C VAL A 14 2.28 3.53 2.24
N MET A 15 2.73 2.47 2.91
CA MET A 15 3.32 2.50 4.25
C MET A 15 4.85 2.51 4.11
N GLU A 16 5.44 3.68 4.36
CA GLU A 16 6.89 3.87 4.37
C GLU A 16 7.47 3.49 5.74
N ILE A 17 8.47 2.60 5.76
CA ILE A 17 9.01 1.98 7.01
C ILE A 17 10.40 2.51 7.43
N GLY A 18 10.82 3.62 6.85
CA GLY A 18 12.08 4.28 7.12
C GLY A 18 12.17 4.82 8.53
N SER A 19 13.40 5.13 8.92
CA SER A 19 13.74 5.67 10.24
C SER A 19 13.39 7.15 10.40
N GLN A 20 13.15 7.87 9.30
CA GLN A 20 12.89 9.30 9.31
C GLN A 20 11.41 9.61 9.13
N VAL A 21 10.90 10.55 9.93
CA VAL A 21 9.55 11.10 9.71
C VAL A 21 9.59 12.02 8.48
N LEU A 22 8.88 11.63 7.43
CA LEU A 22 8.76 12.41 6.21
C LEU A 22 7.79 13.60 6.42
N PRO A 23 8.14 14.83 6.01
CA PRO A 23 7.20 15.95 6.04
C PRO A 23 5.99 15.72 5.13
N MET A 24 4.82 16.18 5.55
CA MET A 24 3.61 16.16 4.73
C MET A 24 3.83 16.90 3.40
N GLY A 25 3.42 16.28 2.29
CA GLY A 25 3.60 16.81 0.94
C GLY A 25 4.99 16.58 0.33
N SER A 26 5.87 15.84 1.03
CA SER A 26 7.15 15.43 0.45
C SER A 26 6.98 14.38 -0.65
N VAL A 27 7.90 14.39 -1.61
CA VAL A 27 7.99 13.38 -2.68
C VAL A 27 9.32 12.67 -2.50
N VAL A 28 9.29 11.38 -2.17
CA VAL A 28 10.47 10.62 -1.77
C VAL A 28 10.59 9.38 -2.66
N PRO A 29 11.75 9.14 -3.29
CA PRO A 29 12.01 7.88 -3.96
C PRO A 29 12.03 6.74 -2.93
N VAL A 30 11.24 5.71 -3.16
CA VAL A 30 11.15 4.54 -2.28
C VAL A 30 11.50 3.25 -3.03
N LYS A 31 11.90 2.23 -2.27
CA LYS A 31 12.05 0.85 -2.74
C LYS A 31 10.89 0.02 -2.21
N VAL A 32 10.13 -0.58 -3.12
CA VAL A 32 9.02 -1.49 -2.82
C VAL A 32 9.53 -2.81 -2.25
N LEU A 33 8.87 -3.30 -1.22
CA LEU A 33 9.23 -4.53 -0.50
C LEU A 33 8.15 -5.62 -0.58
N GLY A 34 6.88 -5.22 -0.60
CA GLY A 34 5.70 -6.09 -0.63
C GLY A 34 4.41 -5.29 -0.47
N SER A 35 3.28 -5.94 -0.22
CA SER A 35 2.00 -5.30 0.09
C SER A 35 1.17 -6.11 1.07
N LEU A 36 0.32 -5.44 1.83
CA LEU A 36 -0.80 -6.04 2.57
C LEU A 36 -2.11 -5.70 1.85
N GLU A 37 -3.03 -6.65 1.78
CA GLU A 37 -4.32 -6.47 1.12
C GLU A 37 -5.42 -6.40 2.18
N LEU A 38 -5.85 -5.17 2.49
CA LEU A 38 -6.94 -4.91 3.40
C LEU A 38 -8.27 -5.08 2.67
N ILE A 39 -9.21 -5.78 3.30
CA ILE A 39 -10.60 -5.82 2.85
C ILE A 39 -11.37 -4.82 3.71
N ASP A 40 -11.61 -3.65 3.15
CA ASP A 40 -12.27 -2.53 3.83
C ASP A 40 -13.69 -2.39 3.31
N GLU A 41 -14.68 -2.74 4.13
CA GLU A 41 -16.11 -2.59 3.81
C GLU A 41 -16.56 -3.21 2.45
N GLY A 42 -15.84 -4.22 1.94
CA GLY A 42 -16.12 -4.88 0.65
C GLY A 42 -15.27 -4.37 -0.52
N GLU A 43 -14.27 -3.54 -0.25
CA GLU A 43 -13.32 -3.01 -1.21
C GLU A 43 -11.92 -3.58 -0.94
N THR A 44 -11.17 -3.79 -2.03
CA THR A 44 -9.76 -4.18 -2.01
C THR A 44 -8.91 -2.93 -1.86
N ASP A 45 -8.23 -2.83 -0.73
CA ASP A 45 -7.41 -1.70 -0.34
C ASP A 45 -5.96 -2.19 -0.07
N HIS A 46 -5.12 -2.06 -1.10
CA HIS A 46 -3.73 -2.49 -1.03
C HIS A 46 -2.86 -1.44 -0.34
N LYS A 47 -2.16 -1.86 0.72
CA LYS A 47 -1.16 -1.08 1.42
C LYS A 47 0.24 -1.53 0.99
N ILE A 48 0.86 -0.80 0.05
CA ILE A 48 2.24 -1.09 -0.37
C ILE A 48 3.20 -0.83 0.78
N ILE A 49 4.11 -1.76 1.03
CA ILE A 49 5.19 -1.61 2.00
C ILE A 49 6.44 -1.19 1.24
N ALA A 50 7.03 -0.06 1.64
CA ALA A 50 8.20 0.48 0.99
C ALA A 50 9.16 1.13 1.99
N ILE A 51 10.42 1.31 1.59
CA ILE A 51 11.42 2.04 2.38
C ILE A 51 12.01 3.16 1.54
N ALA A 52 12.21 4.34 2.12
CA ALA A 52 12.89 5.45 1.46
C ALA A 52 14.27 4.99 0.94
N ALA A 53 14.57 5.30 -0.32
CA ALA A 53 15.78 4.83 -1.00
C ALA A 53 17.07 5.38 -0.37
N ASN A 54 16.97 6.49 0.37
CA ASN A 54 18.05 7.12 1.11
C ASN A 54 18.06 6.77 2.61
N ASP A 55 17.17 5.88 3.07
CA ASP A 55 17.20 5.41 4.45
C ASP A 55 18.51 4.64 4.74
N PRO A 56 19.14 4.80 5.93
CA PRO A 56 20.36 4.08 6.28
C PRO A 56 20.25 2.55 6.16
N ASP A 57 19.06 1.99 6.41
CA ASP A 57 18.81 0.54 6.37
C ASP A 57 18.41 0.06 4.96
N ALA A 58 18.15 0.98 4.02
CA ALA A 58 17.73 0.62 2.66
C ALA A 58 18.76 -0.26 1.94
N GLY A 59 20.04 -0.16 2.27
CA GLY A 59 21.08 -1.04 1.73
C GLY A 59 20.99 -2.50 2.19
N ALA A 60 20.28 -2.78 3.29
CA ALA A 60 20.18 -4.11 3.90
C ALA A 60 18.79 -4.75 3.77
N ILE A 61 17.75 -3.94 3.49
CA ILE A 61 16.36 -4.36 3.35
C ILE A 61 15.99 -4.37 1.86
N HIS A 62 15.73 -5.53 1.26
CA HIS A 62 15.42 -5.70 -0.17
C HIS A 62 14.06 -6.35 -0.44
N ASP A 63 13.48 -7.01 0.56
CA ASP A 63 12.25 -7.79 0.50
C ASP A 63 11.67 -7.92 1.93
N MET A 64 10.52 -8.57 2.08
CA MET A 64 9.86 -8.78 3.37
C MET A 64 10.70 -9.60 4.35
N VAL A 65 11.52 -10.55 3.86
CA VAL A 65 12.37 -11.41 4.71
C VAL A 65 13.51 -10.59 5.33
N SER A 66 14.18 -9.77 4.53
CA SER A 66 15.24 -8.89 4.99
C SER A 66 14.71 -7.74 5.84
N LEU A 67 13.48 -7.27 5.59
CA LEU A 67 12.78 -6.34 6.49
C LEU A 67 12.63 -6.94 7.89
N GLU A 68 12.05 -8.13 8.02
CA GLU A 68 11.85 -8.78 9.32
C GLU A 68 13.19 -9.08 10.03
N ARG A 69 14.24 -9.38 9.26
CA ARG A 69 15.58 -9.59 9.83
C ARG A 69 16.20 -8.30 10.39
N VAL A 70 16.03 -7.17 9.70
CA VAL A 70 16.66 -5.88 10.07
C VAL A 70 15.81 -5.11 11.08
N LYS A 71 14.49 -5.20 10.96
CA LYS A 71 13.49 -4.56 11.80
C LYS A 71 12.46 -5.60 12.30
N PRO A 72 12.86 -6.50 13.19
CA PRO A 72 11.99 -7.58 13.67
C PRO A 72 10.74 -7.03 14.36
N GLY A 73 9.58 -7.60 14.05
CA GLY A 73 8.28 -7.22 14.58
C GLY A 73 7.53 -6.17 13.76
N VAL A 74 8.19 -5.44 12.85
CA VAL A 74 7.52 -4.38 12.07
C VAL A 74 6.35 -4.93 11.24
N ILE A 75 6.48 -6.12 10.66
CA ILE A 75 5.38 -6.71 9.87
C ILE A 75 4.18 -7.02 10.77
N ALA A 76 4.42 -7.57 11.96
CA ALA A 76 3.38 -7.87 12.93
C ALA A 76 2.67 -6.58 13.41
N ASP A 77 3.43 -5.52 13.68
CA ASP A 77 2.88 -4.21 14.08
C ASP A 77 2.03 -3.58 12.97
N LEU A 78 2.44 -3.68 11.71
CA LEU A 78 1.65 -3.19 10.57
C LEU A 78 0.32 -3.94 10.42
N ILE A 79 0.35 -5.27 10.55
CA ILE A 79 -0.85 -6.12 10.49
C ILE A 79 -1.80 -5.78 11.64
N ASP A 80 -1.28 -5.65 12.87
CA ASP A 80 -2.08 -5.29 14.04
C ASP A 80 -2.73 -3.91 13.87
N TRP A 81 -1.96 -2.93 13.40
CA TRP A 81 -2.46 -1.59 13.16
C TRP A 81 -3.58 -1.58 12.11
N LEU A 82 -3.38 -2.23 10.96
CA LEU A 82 -4.37 -2.27 9.89
C LEU A 82 -5.69 -2.93 10.31
N LYS A 83 -5.60 -3.95 11.18
CA LYS A 83 -6.78 -4.62 11.73
C LYS A 83 -7.53 -3.72 12.71
N ASN A 84 -6.83 -2.97 13.54
CA ASN A 84 -7.41 -2.35 14.72
C ASN A 84 -7.67 -0.84 14.59
N TYR A 85 -7.11 -0.13 13.61
CA TYR A 85 -7.11 1.34 13.63
C TYR A 85 -8.52 1.97 13.66
N LYS A 86 -9.52 1.34 13.05
CA LYS A 86 -10.91 1.81 13.03
C LYS A 86 -11.74 1.41 14.26
N THR A 87 -11.22 0.53 15.14
CA THR A 87 -11.98 0.03 16.29
C THR A 87 -12.27 1.11 17.33
N SER A 88 -11.38 2.11 17.43
CA SER A 88 -11.58 3.27 18.30
C SER A 88 -12.75 4.17 17.86
N ASP A 89 -13.13 4.11 16.59
CA ASP A 89 -14.30 4.79 16.02
C ASP A 89 -15.59 3.95 16.15
N GLY A 90 -15.53 2.80 16.81
CA GLY A 90 -16.66 1.87 16.98
C GLY A 90 -16.94 0.98 15.77
N LYS A 91 -16.06 0.98 14.76
CA LYS A 91 -16.14 0.06 13.62
C LYS A 91 -15.62 -1.34 14.01
N PRO A 92 -16.06 -2.41 13.34
CA PRO A 92 -15.49 -3.74 13.53
C PRO A 92 -14.00 -3.74 13.13
N GLN A 93 -13.28 -4.74 13.62
CA GLN A 93 -11.91 -5.01 13.19
C GLN A 93 -11.88 -5.29 11.67
N ASN A 94 -10.92 -4.72 10.96
CA ASN A 94 -10.74 -4.99 9.54
C ASN A 94 -10.20 -6.41 9.32
N ARG A 95 -10.35 -6.92 8.10
CA ARG A 95 -9.82 -8.22 7.67
C ARG A 95 -8.74 -8.00 6.60
N LEU A 96 -7.70 -8.80 6.62
CA LEU A 96 -6.77 -8.91 5.49
C LEU A 96 -7.18 -10.10 4.60
N ALA A 97 -6.99 -9.99 3.29
CA ALA A 97 -7.19 -11.13 2.38
C ALA A 97 -6.27 -12.30 2.74
N GLN A 98 -5.07 -11.97 3.24
CA GLN A 98 -4.08 -12.90 3.77
C GLN A 98 -3.25 -12.23 4.87
N GLU A 99 -2.80 -13.01 5.85
CA GLU A 99 -1.96 -12.51 6.95
C GLU A 99 -0.52 -12.25 6.51
N GLU A 100 -0.02 -13.01 5.55
CA GLU A 100 1.34 -12.85 5.05
C GLU A 100 1.39 -11.75 3.98
N PRO A 101 2.33 -10.81 4.06
CA PRO A 101 2.55 -9.85 2.99
C PRO A 101 2.91 -10.52 1.66
N THR A 102 2.54 -9.88 0.56
CA THR A 102 3.00 -10.30 -0.77
C THR A 102 4.50 -10.11 -0.93
N THR A 103 5.06 -10.77 -1.94
CA THR A 103 6.43 -10.54 -2.39
C THR A 103 6.59 -9.16 -3.02
N ARG A 104 7.84 -8.73 -3.17
CA ARG A 104 8.17 -7.49 -3.89
C ARG A 104 7.65 -7.52 -5.32
N GLU A 105 7.80 -8.66 -5.99
CA GLU A 105 7.42 -8.83 -7.39
C GLU A 105 5.91 -8.69 -7.58
N GLU A 106 5.12 -9.35 -6.73
CA GLU A 106 3.65 -9.23 -6.72
C GLU A 106 3.20 -7.79 -6.41
N ALA A 107 3.84 -7.11 -5.46
CA ALA A 107 3.56 -5.71 -5.16
C ALA A 107 3.86 -4.78 -6.35
N VAL A 108 4.94 -5.04 -7.09
CA VAL A 108 5.27 -4.28 -8.30
C VAL A 108 4.25 -4.54 -9.42
N GLU A 109 3.74 -5.76 -9.55
CA GLU A 109 2.65 -6.07 -10.50
C GLU A 109 1.36 -5.32 -10.12
N ILE A 110 1.00 -5.26 -8.84
CA ILE A 110 -0.14 -4.46 -8.35
C ILE A 110 0.02 -2.99 -8.75
N ILE A 111 1.20 -2.40 -8.50
CA ILE A 111 1.51 -1.02 -8.90
C ILE A 111 1.40 -0.83 -10.42
N GLY A 112 1.89 -1.80 -11.20
CA GLY A 112 1.78 -1.77 -12.66
C GLY A 112 0.32 -1.72 -13.13
N HIS A 113 -0.52 -2.62 -12.61
CA HIS A 113 -1.95 -2.67 -12.95
C HIS A 113 -2.70 -1.40 -12.54
N THR A 114 -2.43 -0.84 -11.35
CA THR A 114 -3.08 0.40 -10.91
C THR A 114 -2.62 1.60 -11.72
N HIS A 115 -1.35 1.63 -12.13
CA HIS A 115 -0.83 2.65 -13.03
C HIS A 115 -1.46 2.60 -14.42
N GLU A 116 -1.69 1.40 -14.97
CA GLU A 116 -2.41 1.24 -16.24
C GLU A 116 -3.85 1.77 -16.15
N ARG A 117 -4.56 1.47 -15.05
CA ARG A 117 -5.92 1.99 -14.81
C ARG A 117 -5.93 3.51 -14.71
N TRP A 118 -4.99 4.10 -13.98
CA TRP A 118 -4.80 5.55 -13.94
C TRP A 118 -4.50 6.12 -15.33
N GLY A 119 -3.68 5.43 -16.13
CA GLY A 119 -3.40 5.81 -17.51
C GLY A 119 -4.64 5.87 -18.38
N SER A 120 -5.53 4.87 -18.29
CA SER A 120 -6.82 4.87 -19.00
C SER A 120 -7.77 5.96 -18.49
N LEU A 121 -7.78 6.25 -17.18
CA LEU A 121 -8.53 7.37 -16.60
C LEU A 121 -8.06 8.70 -17.18
N MET A 122 -6.76 8.93 -17.20
CA MET A 122 -6.17 10.16 -17.75
C MET A 122 -6.37 10.28 -19.26
N LYS A 123 -6.56 9.20 -20.00
CA LYS A 123 -6.91 9.27 -21.44
C LYS A 123 -8.40 9.45 -21.71
N GLY A 124 -9.24 9.42 -20.67
CA GLY A 124 -10.69 9.44 -20.80
C GLY A 124 -11.28 8.16 -21.40
N GLU A 125 -10.53 7.05 -21.39
CA GLU A 125 -11.00 5.74 -21.85
C GLU A 125 -12.00 5.12 -20.86
N VAL A 126 -11.93 5.55 -19.60
CA VAL A 126 -12.89 5.20 -18.54
C VAL A 126 -13.50 6.47 -17.94
N PRO A 127 -14.77 6.44 -17.48
CA PRO A 127 -15.40 7.59 -16.85
C PRO A 127 -14.67 8.02 -15.56
N SER A 128 -14.53 9.34 -15.33
CA SER A 128 -14.13 9.85 -14.02
C SER A 128 -15.28 9.76 -13.04
N THR A 129 -15.13 8.94 -12.00
CA THR A 129 -16.07 8.80 -10.89
C THR A 129 -15.57 9.58 -9.67
N GLY A 130 -15.58 10.91 -9.77
CA GLY A 130 -15.35 11.78 -8.60
C GLY A 130 -13.92 12.28 -8.41
N PHE A 131 -12.98 11.98 -9.32
CA PHE A 131 -11.64 12.56 -9.27
C PHE A 131 -11.63 13.99 -9.80
N TRP A 132 -10.93 14.88 -9.08
CA TRP A 132 -10.48 16.15 -9.64
C TRP A 132 -9.32 15.88 -10.59
N LEU A 133 -9.62 15.84 -11.89
CA LEU A 133 -8.60 15.81 -12.94
C LEU A 133 -8.38 17.26 -13.36
N ALA A 134 -7.15 17.76 -13.25
CA ALA A 134 -6.83 19.09 -13.75
C ALA A 134 -7.27 19.20 -15.22
N ASP A 135 -7.78 20.37 -15.62
CA ASP A 135 -8.18 20.63 -17.01
C ASP A 135 -7.02 20.22 -17.94
N GLN A 136 -7.31 19.31 -18.89
CA GLN A 136 -6.35 18.84 -19.89
C GLN A 136 -6.01 19.91 -20.92
#